data_AF-A0A6A6YEM4-F1
#
_entry.id   AF-A0A6A6YEM4-F1
#
_cell.length_a   1.000
_cell.length_b   1.000
_cell.length_c   1.000
_cell.angle_alpha   90.00
_cell.angle_beta   90.00
_cell.angle_gamma   90.00
#
_symmetry.space_group_name_H-M   'P 1'
#
loop_
_entity.id
_entity.type
_entity.pdbx_description
1 polymer ?
#
loop_
_entity_poly.entity_id
_entity_poly.type
_entity_poly.pdbx_seq_one_letter_code
_entity_poly.pdbx_strand_id
1 'polypeptide(L)'
;RLYKSDLFSDLTIICGSNPSPVHQAVICPRSDYFAAALRFPGKEAEEGKIDLSVEDPEMVERMIYYFYHLDYLPTSYNRRPNQGVLEIHAQMYAMADKYQISEMKDLAKAKFEAAMRFHGGYKLLPHVVPIVFTTTPDSDAQLRNLVARAIALDNLLRLKSFRGAVEKIDGLSLAVL
;
A
#
# COMPACT_ATOMS: atom_id res chain seq x y z
N ARG A 1 9.60 18.83 16.12
CA ARG A 1 8.97 18.09 15.00
C ARG A 1 9.14 16.61 15.31
N LEU A 2 8.07 15.81 15.33
CA LEU A 2 8.11 14.43 15.84
C LEU A 2 8.62 13.40 14.82
N TYR A 3 8.33 13.57 13.52
CA TYR A 3 8.83 12.67 12.48
C TYR A 3 10.37 12.68 12.41
N LYS A 4 10.99 11.49 12.38
CA LYS A 4 12.44 11.26 12.44
C LYS A 4 13.12 11.79 13.72
N SER A 5 12.34 11.99 14.79
CA SER A 5 12.86 12.31 16.13
C SER A 5 12.57 11.15 17.07
N ASP A 6 13.55 10.82 17.92
CA ASP A 6 13.46 9.88 19.03
C ASP A 6 12.92 10.51 20.32
N LEU A 7 12.81 11.84 20.36
CA LEU A 7 12.30 12.57 21.52
C LEU A 7 10.85 12.19 21.79
N PHE A 8 10.61 11.58 22.95
CA PHE A 8 9.30 11.09 23.40
C PHE A 8 8.73 9.92 22.58
N SER A 9 9.57 9.22 21.80
CA SER A 9 9.15 7.96 21.18
C SER A 9 8.91 6.89 22.24
N ASP A 10 7.79 6.20 22.13
CA ASP A 10 7.28 5.17 23.04
C ASP A 10 6.87 3.88 22.29
N LEU A 11 7.23 3.79 21.01
CA LEU A 11 7.06 2.62 20.15
C LEU A 11 8.23 2.52 19.17
N THR A 12 8.67 1.32 18.85
CA THR A 12 9.63 1.06 17.78
C THR A 12 9.04 0.12 16.74
N ILE A 13 9.03 0.56 15.47
CA ILE A 13 8.70 -0.31 14.34
C ILE A 13 10.00 -0.90 13.81
N ILE A 14 10.09 -2.23 13.76
CA ILE A 14 11.24 -2.96 13.24
C ILE A 14 10.93 -3.36 11.80
N CYS A 15 11.78 -2.96 10.87
CA CYS A 15 11.73 -3.43 9.50
C CYS A 15 13.13 -3.36 8.90
N GLY A 16 13.71 -4.51 8.53
CA GLY A 16 15.09 -4.59 8.07
C GLY A 16 16.10 -4.20 9.15
N SER A 17 17.19 -3.56 8.75
CA SER A 17 18.34 -3.28 9.63
C SER A 17 18.20 -2.05 10.52
N ASN A 18 17.25 -1.15 10.23
CA ASN A 18 17.13 0.15 10.90
C ASN A 18 15.77 0.27 11.60
N PRO A 19 15.70 -0.02 12.91
CA PRO A 19 14.49 0.22 13.70
C PRO A 19 14.09 1.69 13.67
N SER A 20 12.79 1.96 13.62
CA SER A 20 12.22 3.31 13.56
C SER A 20 11.53 3.66 14.87
N PRO A 21 12.12 4.53 15.72
CA PRO A 21 11.42 5.10 16.88
C PRO A 21 10.26 5.97 16.41
N VAL A 22 9.07 5.73 16.96
CA VAL A 22 7.81 6.41 16.62
C VAL A 22 6.97 6.65 17.88
N HIS A 23 5.86 7.38 17.71
CA HIS A 23 5.04 7.85 18.82
C HIS A 23 3.66 7.19 18.77
N GLN A 24 3.28 6.42 19.79
CA GLN A 24 1.98 5.75 19.89
C GLN A 24 0.83 6.74 19.72
N ALA A 25 0.95 7.94 20.31
CA ALA A 25 -0.04 9.02 20.17
C ALA A 25 -0.24 9.50 18.71
N VAL A 26 0.70 9.22 17.81
CA VAL A 26 0.60 9.49 16.37
C VAL A 26 0.13 8.26 15.60
N ILE A 27 0.63 7.07 15.94
CA ILE A 27 0.36 5.83 15.20
C ILE A 27 -1.04 5.26 15.56
N CYS A 28 -1.32 5.04 16.84
CA CYS A 28 -2.51 4.31 17.30
C CYS A 28 -3.85 4.95 16.87
N PRO A 29 -4.03 6.29 16.92
CA PRO A 29 -5.28 6.90 16.47
C PRO A 29 -5.58 6.75 14.97
N ARG A 30 -4.60 6.30 14.19
CA ARG A 30 -4.70 6.15 12.72
C ARG A 30 -4.68 4.70 12.26
N SER A 31 -4.58 3.75 13.19
CA SER A 31 -4.54 2.32 12.87
C SER A 31 -5.12 1.48 13.98
N ASP A 32 -6.22 0.81 13.68
CA ASP A 32 -6.85 -0.12 14.60
C ASP A 32 -5.95 -1.32 14.91
N TYR A 33 -5.12 -1.75 13.94
CA TYR A 33 -4.13 -2.81 14.14
C TYR A 33 -3.09 -2.41 15.18
N PHE A 34 -2.43 -1.26 15.00
CA PHE A 34 -1.39 -0.80 15.93
C PHE A 34 -1.99 -0.47 17.30
N ALA A 35 -3.18 0.12 17.35
CA ALA A 35 -3.90 0.37 18.59
C ALA A 35 -4.23 -0.94 19.33
N ALA A 36 -4.73 -1.96 18.63
CA ALA A 36 -5.03 -3.25 19.23
C ALA A 36 -3.77 -3.97 19.72
N ALA A 37 -2.70 -3.98 18.92
CA ALA A 37 -1.42 -4.62 19.24
C ALA A 37 -0.79 -4.07 20.54
N LEU A 38 -1.03 -2.78 20.84
CA LEU A 38 -0.49 -2.11 22.03
C LEU A 38 -1.47 -2.02 23.19
N ARG A 39 -2.78 -2.20 22.94
CA ARG A 39 -3.82 -2.15 23.98
C ARG A 39 -3.94 -3.45 24.77
N PHE A 40 -3.71 -4.59 24.14
CA PHE A 40 -3.89 -5.89 24.77
C PHE A 40 -2.55 -6.48 25.25
N PRO A 41 -2.55 -7.24 26.38
CA PRO A 41 -1.33 -7.91 26.84
C PRO A 41 -0.73 -8.81 25.76
N GLY A 42 0.57 -8.67 25.53
CA GLY A 42 1.31 -9.35 24.48
C GLY A 42 2.71 -8.79 24.36
N LYS A 43 3.56 -9.48 23.59
CA LYS A 43 4.97 -9.12 23.41
C LYS A 43 5.12 -7.69 22.89
N GLU A 44 4.26 -7.29 21.96
CA GLU A 44 4.27 -5.98 21.33
C GLU A 44 4.02 -4.86 22.34
N ALA A 45 3.02 -5.04 23.22
CA ALA A 45 2.67 -4.09 24.27
C ALA A 45 3.71 -4.04 25.39
N GLU A 46 4.30 -5.18 25.76
CA GLU A 46 5.32 -5.26 26.81
C GLU A 46 6.67 -4.68 26.37
N GLU A 47 7.08 -4.93 25.13
CA GLU A 47 8.36 -4.45 24.59
C GLU A 47 8.27 -3.07 23.94
N GLY A 48 7.07 -2.60 23.61
CA GLY A 48 6.87 -1.39 22.80
C GLY A 48 7.47 -1.54 21.40
N LYS A 49 7.41 -2.74 20.82
CA LYS A 49 8.05 -3.09 19.55
C LYS A 49 7.09 -3.86 18.66
N ILE A 50 7.02 -3.46 17.40
CA ILE A 50 6.23 -4.17 16.39
C ILE A 50 7.13 -4.54 15.23
N ASP A 51 7.21 -5.83 14.93
CA ASP A 51 8.09 -6.38 13.90
C ASP A 51 7.35 -6.55 12.57
N LEU A 52 7.76 -5.74 11.59
CA LEU A 52 7.28 -5.73 10.21
C LEU A 52 8.38 -6.18 9.24
N SER A 53 9.34 -6.99 9.68
CA SER A 53 10.47 -7.43 8.85
C SER A 53 10.08 -8.33 7.66
N VAL A 54 8.84 -8.83 7.66
CA VAL A 54 8.26 -9.56 6.52
C VAL A 54 7.81 -8.64 5.38
N GLU A 55 7.70 -7.34 5.65
CA GLU A 55 7.26 -6.33 4.68
C GLU A 55 8.42 -5.76 3.87
N ASP A 56 8.10 -5.11 2.76
CA ASP A 56 9.04 -4.28 2.02
C ASP A 56 9.43 -3.04 2.86
N PRO A 57 10.74 -2.85 3.20
CA PRO A 57 11.20 -1.70 3.97
C PRO A 57 10.84 -0.35 3.37
N GLU A 58 10.79 -0.23 2.04
CA GLU A 58 10.40 1.02 1.39
C GLU A 58 8.92 1.33 1.66
N MET A 59 8.05 0.32 1.63
CA MET A 59 6.63 0.51 1.90
C MET A 59 6.37 0.79 3.39
N VAL A 60 7.12 0.17 4.29
CA VAL A 60 7.05 0.50 5.72
C VAL A 60 7.51 1.93 5.99
N GLU A 61 8.58 2.41 5.37
CA GLU A 61 9.01 3.82 5.51
C GLU A 61 7.91 4.79 5.03
N ARG A 62 7.23 4.45 3.92
CA ARG A 62 6.10 5.22 3.38
C ARG A 62 4.89 5.23 4.31
N MET A 63 4.53 4.09 4.91
CA MET A 63 3.47 3.99 5.91
C MET A 63 3.82 4.82 7.16
N ILE A 64 5.07 4.75 7.64
CA ILE A 64 5.53 5.59 8.75
C ILE A 64 5.43 7.07 8.36
N TYR A 65 5.85 7.46 7.16
CA TYR A 65 5.73 8.82 6.68
C TYR A 65 4.26 9.31 6.68
N TYR A 66 3.32 8.45 6.25
CA TYR A 66 1.89 8.73 6.27
C TYR A 66 1.36 9.09 7.65
N PHE A 67 1.73 8.35 8.70
CA PHE A 67 1.23 8.66 10.05
C PHE A 67 1.53 10.08 10.52
N TYR A 68 2.62 10.70 10.04
CA TYR A 68 3.01 12.06 10.42
C TYR A 68 2.59 13.14 9.43
N HIS A 69 2.32 12.80 8.16
CA HIS A 69 2.11 13.80 7.11
C HIS A 69 0.76 13.65 6.39
N LEU A 70 0.03 12.56 6.64
CA LEU A 70 -1.21 12.19 5.94
C LEU A 70 -1.03 12.03 4.43
N ASP A 71 0.21 11.77 4.00
CA ASP A 71 0.60 11.38 2.65
C ASP A 71 1.77 10.40 2.77
N TYR A 72 1.91 9.46 1.83
CA TYR A 72 3.00 8.47 1.75
C TYR A 72 3.96 8.73 0.57
N LEU A 73 3.75 9.81 -0.18
CA LEU A 73 4.66 10.28 -1.23
C LEU A 73 5.29 11.61 -0.79
N PRO A 74 6.52 11.59 -0.22
CA PRO A 74 7.26 12.82 0.05
C PRO A 74 7.43 13.64 -1.25
N THR A 75 7.46 14.96 -1.14
CA THR A 75 7.64 15.87 -2.30
C THR A 75 8.89 15.57 -3.12
N SER A 76 9.91 14.93 -2.54
CA SER A 76 11.12 14.47 -3.23
C SER A 76 10.88 13.29 -4.21
N TYR A 77 9.83 12.49 -4.03
CA TYR A 77 9.50 11.35 -4.90
C TYR A 77 8.82 11.76 -6.22
N ASN A 78 8.33 12.99 -6.34
CA ASN A 78 7.77 13.53 -7.60
C ASN A 78 8.81 13.68 -8.73
N ARG A 79 10.09 13.37 -8.49
CA ARG A 79 11.19 13.51 -9.47
C ARG A 79 11.39 12.29 -10.39
N ARG A 80 10.62 11.21 -10.25
CA ARG A 80 10.66 10.05 -11.17
C ARG A 80 9.28 9.77 -11.77
N PRO A 81 8.89 10.45 -12.87
CA PRO A 81 7.49 10.46 -13.28
C PRO A 81 6.87 9.17 -13.81
N ASN A 82 7.58 8.06 -14.07
CA ASN A 82 7.03 7.03 -14.96
C ASN A 82 7.36 5.55 -14.68
N GLN A 83 7.94 5.18 -13.54
CA GLN A 83 8.12 3.77 -13.18
C GLN A 83 7.75 3.56 -11.72
N GLY A 84 6.79 2.68 -11.44
CA GLY A 84 6.45 2.26 -10.08
C GLY A 84 5.28 2.99 -9.42
N VAL A 85 4.70 4.05 -10.00
CA VAL A 85 3.72 4.87 -9.27
C VAL A 85 2.42 4.13 -8.99
N LEU A 86 1.93 3.33 -9.94
CA LEU A 86 0.74 2.50 -9.73
C LEU A 86 1.04 1.33 -8.80
N GLU A 87 2.25 0.76 -8.88
CA GLU A 87 2.73 -0.28 -7.99
C GLU A 87 2.77 0.21 -6.55
N ILE A 88 3.34 1.39 -6.29
CA ILE A 88 3.35 2.02 -4.97
C ILE A 88 1.92 2.22 -4.46
N HIS A 89 1.02 2.78 -5.26
CA HIS A 89 -0.37 2.98 -4.84
C HIS A 89 -1.09 1.66 -4.53
N ALA A 90 -0.86 0.60 -5.30
CA ALA A 90 -1.41 -0.73 -5.03
C ALA A 90 -0.83 -1.34 -3.74
N GLN A 91 0.48 -1.26 -3.54
CA GLN A 91 1.15 -1.76 -2.34
C GLN A 91 0.69 -0.99 -1.08
N MET A 92 0.59 0.34 -1.16
CA MET A 92 0.08 1.15 -0.05
C MET A 92 -1.40 0.86 0.25
N TYR A 93 -2.21 0.52 -0.76
CA TYR A 93 -3.58 0.07 -0.54
C TYR A 93 -3.65 -1.25 0.24
N ALA A 94 -2.88 -2.25 -0.19
CA ALA A 94 -2.79 -3.55 0.48
C ALA A 94 -2.25 -3.41 1.91
N MET A 95 -1.22 -2.61 2.10
CA MET A 95 -0.64 -2.32 3.41
C MET A 95 -1.64 -1.60 4.32
N ALA A 96 -2.39 -0.63 3.79
CA ALA A 96 -3.42 0.08 4.55
C ALA A 96 -4.56 -0.85 4.99
N ASP A 97 -4.94 -1.81 4.16
CA ASP A 97 -5.93 -2.83 4.54
C ASP A 97 -5.38 -3.74 5.65
N LYS A 98 -4.18 -4.31 5.45
CA LYS A 98 -3.52 -5.23 6.39
C LYS A 98 -3.34 -4.62 7.78
N TYR A 99 -2.90 -3.36 7.84
CA TYR A 99 -2.66 -2.63 9.08
C TYR A 99 -3.84 -1.74 9.49
N GLN A 100 -5.02 -1.92 8.88
CA GLN A 100 -6.27 -1.25 9.26
C GLN A 100 -6.13 0.28 9.37
N ILE A 101 -5.59 0.91 8.31
CA ILE A 101 -5.34 2.35 8.16
C ILE A 101 -6.32 2.91 7.12
N SER A 102 -7.58 3.08 7.51
CA SER A 102 -8.70 3.39 6.60
C SER A 102 -8.45 4.60 5.70
N GLU A 103 -7.98 5.71 6.26
CA GLU A 103 -7.75 6.94 5.50
C GLU A 103 -6.57 6.82 4.52
N MET A 104 -5.57 5.99 4.83
CA MET A 104 -4.48 5.70 3.89
C MET A 104 -4.96 4.84 2.73
N LYS A 105 -5.88 3.91 3.01
CA LYS A 105 -6.48 3.03 2.00
C LYS A 105 -7.29 3.83 0.98
N ASP A 106 -8.12 4.75 1.46
CA ASP A 106 -8.89 5.66 0.60
C ASP A 106 -7.98 6.58 -0.21
N LEU A 107 -6.92 7.13 0.41
CA LEU A 107 -5.92 7.93 -0.28
C LEU A 107 -5.19 7.12 -1.36
N ALA A 108 -4.82 5.87 -1.06
CA ALA A 108 -4.17 4.96 -2.00
C ALA A 108 -5.04 4.67 -3.22
N LYS A 109 -6.32 4.37 -3.00
CA LYS A 109 -7.28 4.20 -4.08
C LYS A 109 -7.44 5.46 -4.93
N ALA A 110 -7.63 6.62 -4.31
CA ALA A 110 -7.80 7.88 -5.03
C ALA A 110 -6.59 8.23 -5.90
N LYS A 111 -5.38 8.05 -5.37
CA LYS A 111 -4.14 8.28 -6.13
C LYS A 111 -3.92 7.23 -7.22
N PHE A 112 -4.27 5.97 -6.97
CA PHE A 112 -4.26 4.91 -7.98
C PHE A 112 -5.17 5.26 -9.17
N GLU A 113 -6.42 5.67 -8.89
CA GLU A 113 -7.37 6.09 -9.92
C GLU A 113 -6.86 7.30 -10.71
N ALA A 114 -6.30 8.31 -10.02
CA ALA A 114 -5.72 9.48 -10.68
C ALA A 114 -4.57 9.08 -11.60
N ALA A 115 -3.65 8.23 -11.14
CA ALA A 115 -2.52 7.74 -11.92
C ALA A 115 -2.94 6.94 -13.16
N MET A 116 -4.02 6.15 -13.07
CA MET A 116 -4.58 5.45 -14.24
C MET A 116 -5.19 6.41 -15.29
N ARG A 117 -5.76 7.54 -14.86
CA ARG A 117 -6.40 8.53 -15.75
C ARG A 117 -5.40 9.37 -16.54
N PHE A 118 -4.14 9.47 -16.13
CA PHE A 118 -3.10 10.14 -16.90
C PHE A 118 -2.73 9.34 -18.16
N HIS A 119 -2.57 10.02 -19.30
CA HIS A 119 -2.26 9.39 -20.59
C HIS A 119 -1.06 8.43 -20.49
N GLY A 120 -1.32 7.14 -20.68
CA GLY A 120 -0.31 6.08 -20.66
C GLY A 120 -0.22 5.28 -19.36
N GLY A 121 -0.97 5.65 -18.30
CA GLY A 121 -1.02 4.89 -17.04
C GLY A 121 -1.49 3.45 -17.23
N TYR A 122 -2.43 3.23 -18.16
CA TYR A 122 -2.86 1.89 -18.54
C TYR A 122 -1.71 1.01 -19.03
N LYS A 123 -0.68 1.55 -19.69
CA LYS A 123 0.46 0.75 -20.20
C LYS A 123 1.26 0.06 -19.09
N LEU A 124 1.14 0.53 -17.85
CA LEU A 124 1.80 -0.03 -16.67
C LEU A 124 0.96 -1.11 -15.97
N LEU A 125 -0.32 -1.25 -16.32
CA LEU A 125 -1.23 -2.23 -15.70
C LEU A 125 -0.71 -3.68 -15.70
N PRO A 126 0.02 -4.20 -16.72
CA PRO A 126 0.56 -5.55 -16.66
C PRO A 126 1.48 -5.82 -15.46
N HIS A 127 2.18 -4.81 -14.95
CA HIS A 127 3.04 -4.93 -13.77
C HIS A 127 2.27 -4.85 -12.45
N VAL A 128 1.11 -4.20 -12.47
CA VAL A 128 0.28 -3.90 -11.29
C VAL A 128 -0.76 -4.99 -11.04
N VAL A 129 -1.23 -5.64 -12.09
CA VAL A 129 -2.23 -6.71 -12.05
C VAL A 129 -1.81 -7.82 -11.05
N PRO A 130 -0.59 -8.39 -11.08
CA PRO A 130 -0.17 -9.38 -10.06
C PRO A 130 -0.23 -8.83 -8.63
N ILE A 131 0.16 -7.58 -8.40
CA ILE A 131 0.16 -6.97 -7.07
C ILE A 131 -1.27 -6.85 -6.55
N VAL A 132 -2.15 -6.22 -7.33
CA VAL A 132 -3.54 -5.97 -6.93
C VAL A 132 -4.26 -7.27 -6.61
N PHE A 133 -4.04 -8.33 -7.38
CA PHE A 133 -4.79 -9.58 -7.20
C PHE A 133 -4.18 -10.56 -6.19
N THR A 134 -2.90 -10.39 -5.80
CA THR A 134 -2.27 -11.29 -4.81
C THR A 134 -2.12 -10.65 -3.42
N THR A 135 -2.14 -9.32 -3.33
CA THR A 135 -1.89 -8.61 -2.06
C THR A 135 -3.16 -8.02 -1.44
N THR A 136 -4.27 -7.96 -2.17
CA THR A 136 -5.57 -7.52 -1.61
C THR A 136 -6.48 -8.72 -1.34
N PRO A 137 -7.14 -8.79 -0.17
CA PRO A 137 -8.00 -9.93 0.16
C PRO A 137 -9.24 -9.99 -0.73
N ASP A 138 -9.83 -11.18 -0.89
CA ASP A 138 -11.01 -11.41 -1.74
C ASP A 138 -12.24 -10.59 -1.30
N SER A 139 -12.34 -10.27 -0.01
CA SER A 139 -13.36 -9.39 0.56
C SER A 139 -13.27 -7.94 0.08
N ASP A 140 -12.11 -7.51 -0.43
CA ASP A 140 -11.89 -6.16 -0.94
C ASP A 140 -11.58 -6.14 -2.44
N ALA A 141 -12.63 -6.03 -3.24
CA ALA A 141 -12.55 -6.02 -4.69
C ALA A 141 -12.35 -4.62 -5.31
N GLN A 142 -12.12 -3.55 -4.54
CA GLN A 142 -12.22 -2.19 -5.09
C GLN A 142 -11.15 -1.90 -6.17
N LEU A 143 -9.88 -2.19 -5.89
CA LEU A 143 -8.81 -2.06 -6.88
C LEU A 143 -8.94 -3.10 -8.00
N ARG A 144 -9.34 -4.33 -7.69
CA ARG A 144 -9.59 -5.39 -8.70
C ARG A 144 -10.65 -4.96 -9.72
N ASN A 145 -11.76 -4.39 -9.25
CA ASN A 145 -12.85 -3.89 -10.10
C ASN A 145 -12.40 -2.69 -10.95
N LEU A 146 -11.55 -1.82 -10.41
CA LEU A 146 -10.97 -0.70 -11.17
C LEU A 146 -10.08 -1.19 -12.31
N VAL A 147 -9.19 -2.13 -12.03
CA VAL A 147 -8.29 -2.74 -13.03
C VAL A 147 -9.09 -3.51 -14.09
N ALA A 148 -10.06 -4.34 -13.67
CA ALA A 148 -10.91 -5.08 -14.60
C ALA A 148 -11.68 -4.16 -15.56
N ARG A 149 -12.28 -3.08 -15.05
CA ARG A 149 -12.97 -2.08 -15.88
C ARG A 149 -12.02 -1.38 -16.86
N ALA A 150 -10.82 -1.01 -16.43
CA ALA A 150 -9.84 -0.39 -17.32
C ALA A 150 -9.43 -1.34 -18.46
N ILE A 151 -9.21 -2.63 -18.15
CA ILE A 151 -8.90 -3.64 -19.17
C ILE A 151 -10.06 -3.81 -20.17
N ALA A 152 -11.30 -3.83 -19.69
CA ALA A 152 -12.49 -3.98 -20.53
C ALA A 152 -12.73 -2.78 -21.45
N LEU A 153 -12.67 -1.54 -20.92
CA LEU A 153 -12.95 -0.32 -21.68
C LEU A 153 -11.94 -0.05 -22.79
N ASP A 154 -10.66 -0.30 -22.52
CA ASP A 154 -9.58 -0.01 -23.48
C ASP A 154 -9.23 -1.23 -24.36
N ASN A 155 -9.99 -2.32 -24.26
CA ASN A 155 -9.79 -3.57 -25.02
C ASN A 155 -8.36 -4.11 -24.90
N LEU A 156 -7.76 -3.97 -23.71
CA LEU A 156 -6.33 -4.22 -23.49
C LEU A 156 -5.96 -5.70 -23.59
N LEU A 157 -6.94 -6.62 -23.51
CA LEU A 157 -6.74 -8.06 -23.77
C LEU A 157 -6.22 -8.37 -25.18
N ARG A 158 -6.32 -7.41 -26.12
CA ARG A 158 -5.69 -7.52 -27.45
C ARG A 158 -4.17 -7.38 -27.39
N LEU A 159 -3.62 -6.78 -26.35
CA LEU A 159 -2.18 -6.62 -26.15
C LEU A 159 -1.61 -7.86 -25.47
N LYS A 160 -0.61 -8.49 -26.10
CA LYS A 160 0.04 -9.72 -25.58
C LYS A 160 0.57 -9.55 -24.15
N SER A 161 1.07 -8.36 -23.81
CA SER A 161 1.59 -8.04 -22.47
C SER A 161 0.53 -8.14 -21.37
N PHE A 162 -0.72 -7.79 -21.67
CA PHE A 162 -1.84 -7.90 -20.72
C PHE A 162 -2.37 -9.31 -20.59
N ARG A 163 -2.48 -10.03 -21.71
CA ARG A 163 -2.95 -11.41 -21.71
C ARG A 163 -2.07 -12.29 -20.82
N GLY A 164 -0.75 -12.19 -20.96
CA GLY A 164 0.18 -12.96 -20.13
C GLY A 164 0.18 -12.58 -18.64
N ALA A 165 -0.28 -11.38 -18.28
CA ALA A 165 -0.46 -10.99 -16.87
C ALA A 165 -1.77 -11.56 -16.30
N VAL A 166 -2.85 -11.56 -17.09
CA VAL A 166 -4.17 -12.09 -16.70
C VAL A 166 -4.18 -13.61 -16.61
N GLU A 167 -3.55 -14.32 -17.56
CA GLU A 167 -3.48 -15.79 -17.58
C GLU A 167 -2.72 -16.38 -16.39
N LYS A 168 -1.86 -15.59 -15.73
CA LYS A 168 -1.11 -16.00 -14.54
C LYS A 168 -1.90 -15.86 -13.24
N ILE A 169 -3.12 -15.31 -13.30
CA ILE A 169 -3.93 -15.03 -12.12
C ILE A 169 -5.21 -15.84 -12.22
N ASP A 170 -5.32 -16.83 -11.35
CA ASP A 170 -6.49 -17.69 -11.25
C ASP A 170 -7.76 -16.85 -11.01
N GLY A 171 -8.81 -17.12 -11.79
CA GLY A 171 -10.10 -16.43 -11.68
C GLY A 171 -10.20 -15.08 -12.41
N LEU A 172 -9.09 -14.44 -12.80
CA LEU A 172 -9.14 -13.16 -13.52
C LEU A 172 -9.55 -13.31 -14.98
N SER A 173 -9.20 -14.43 -15.61
CA SER A 173 -9.57 -14.74 -16.99
C SER A 173 -11.09 -14.81 -17.22
N LEU A 174 -11.87 -15.22 -16.21
CA LEU A 174 -13.34 -15.24 -16.26
C LEU A 174 -13.99 -13.88 -15.96
N ALA A 175 -13.35 -13.04 -15.14
CA ALA A 175 -13.93 -11.76 -14.69
C ALA A 175 -13.81 -10.63 -15.72
N VAL A 176 -13.01 -10.82 -16.78
CA VAL A 176 -12.69 -9.82 -17.79
C VAL A 176 -13.15 -10.23 -19.21
N LEU A 177 -13.74 -11.43 -19.34
CA LEU A 177 -14.45 -11.88 -20.55
C LEU A 177 -15.94 -11.54 -20.44
#